data_AF-A0A2H0BAD6-F1
#
_entry.id   AF-A0A2H0BAD6-F1
#
_cell.length_a   1.000
_cell.length_b   1.000
_cell.length_c   1.000
_cell.angle_alpha   90.00
_cell.angle_beta   90.00
_cell.angle_gamma   90.00
#
_symmetry.space_group_name_H-M   'P 1'
#
loop_
_entity.id
_entity.type
_entity.pdbx_description
1 polymer ?
#
loop_
_entity_poly.entity_id
_entity_poly.type
_entity_poly.pdbx_seq_one_letter_code
_entity_poly.pdbx_strand_id
1 'polypeptide(L)' 'MQPQTLKLSDNFINALVNLPENGMGYQIVKVILKSGKILHQHKVLNSELLMLEENEIITVKDIDKIELEKKK' A
#
# COMPACT_ATOMS: atom_id res chain seq x y z
N MET A 1 7.89 17.63 -8.54
CA MET A 1 7.76 16.36 -9.30
C MET A 1 6.66 15.55 -8.60
N GLN A 2 5.79 14.86 -9.34
CA GLN A 2 4.54 14.31 -8.80
C GLN A 2 4.77 12.91 -8.18
N PRO A 3 4.22 12.61 -6.99
CA PRO A 3 4.30 11.26 -6.42
C PRO A 3 3.58 10.27 -7.35
N GLN A 4 4.22 9.13 -7.63
CA GLN A 4 3.58 8.08 -8.40
C GLN A 4 2.56 7.37 -7.52
N THR A 5 1.38 7.13 -8.08
CA THR A 5 0.32 6.38 -7.42
C THR A 5 0.04 5.11 -8.20
N LEU A 6 -0.11 4.02 -7.47
CA LEU A 6 -0.36 2.69 -8.00
C LEU A 6 -1.71 2.22 -7.51
N LYS A 7 -2.63 1.97 -8.45
CA LYS A 7 -3.93 1.42 -8.13
C LYS A 7 -3.80 -0.05 -7.73
N LEU A 8 -4.24 -0.37 -6.52
CA LEU A 8 -4.23 -1.72 -5.99
C LEU A 8 -5.30 -2.59 -6.68
N SER A 9 -5.08 -3.91 -6.72
CA SER A 9 -6.12 -4.85 -7.14
C SER A 9 -7.23 -4.97 -6.09
N ASP A 10 -8.44 -5.32 -6.54
CA ASP A 10 -9.64 -5.47 -5.69
C ASP A 10 -9.42 -6.39 -4.48
N ASN A 11 -8.57 -7.41 -4.62
CA ASN A 11 -8.20 -8.29 -3.50
C ASN A 11 -7.54 -7.53 -2.35
N PHE A 12 -6.62 -6.61 -2.66
CA PHE A 12 -5.95 -5.79 -1.66
C PHE A 12 -6.87 -4.68 -1.14
N ILE A 13 -7.67 -4.08 -2.02
CA ILE A 13 -8.67 -3.06 -1.64
C ILE A 13 -9.64 -3.65 -0.62
N ASN A 14 -10.19 -4.85 -0.90
CA ASN A 14 -11.08 -5.54 0.03
C ASN A 14 -10.39 -5.89 1.35
N ALA A 15 -9.09 -6.22 1.34
CA ALA A 15 -8.36 -6.44 2.58
C ALA A 15 -8.22 -5.15 3.40
N LEU A 16 -8.00 -4.00 2.75
CA LEU A 16 -7.78 -2.70 3.41
C LEU A 16 -9.07 -1.98 3.80
N VAL A 17 -10.15 -2.10 3.02
CA VAL A 17 -11.44 -1.45 3.31
C VAL A 17 -12.13 -2.03 4.55
N ASN A 18 -11.84 -3.30 4.86
CA ASN A 18 -12.33 -3.95 6.08
C ASN A 18 -11.48 -3.61 7.31
N LEU A 19 -10.40 -2.85 7.13
CA LEU A 19 -9.54 -2.43 8.22
C LEU A 19 -9.88 -0.99 8.64
N PRO A 20 -9.71 -0.64 9.92
CA PRO A 20 -10.05 0.68 10.41
C PRO A 20 -9.16 1.73 9.75
N GLU A 21 -9.76 2.59 8.93
CA GLU A 21 -9.12 3.82 8.48
C GLU A 21 -8.95 4.75 9.69
N ASN A 22 -7.75 5.30 9.89
CA ASN A 22 -7.44 6.22 11.00
C ASN A 22 -8.17 7.59 10.88
N GLY A 23 -9.28 7.67 10.15
CA GLY A 23 -10.10 8.88 10.01
C GLY A 23 -9.48 10.00 9.16
N MET A 24 -8.33 9.78 8.51
CA MET A 24 -7.60 10.79 7.72
C MET A 24 -7.67 10.58 6.20
N GLY A 25 -8.42 9.58 5.72
CA GLY A 25 -8.51 9.25 4.29
C GLY A 25 -7.29 8.51 3.72
N TYR A 26 -6.37 8.06 4.59
CA TYR A 26 -5.27 7.18 4.21
C TYR A 26 -4.92 6.19 5.32
N GLN A 27 -4.32 5.08 4.91
CA GLN A 27 -3.80 4.04 5.77
C GLN A 27 -2.29 3.92 5.58
N ILE A 28 -1.56 3.64 6.66
CA ILE A 28 -0.14 3.30 6.56
C ILE A 28 -0.04 1.77 6.51
N VAL A 29 0.58 1.26 5.45
CA VAL A 29 0.72 -0.17 5.17
C VAL A 29 2.19 -0.54 4.99
N LYS A 30 2.46 -1.82 5.19
CA LYS A 30 3.65 -2.48 4.65
C LYS A 30 3.26 -3.27 3.41
N VAL A 31 4.09 -3.16 2.38
CA VAL A 31 3.93 -3.85 1.10
C VAL A 31 4.99 -4.93 1.02
N ILE A 32 4.56 -6.18 0.98
CA ILE A 32 5.44 -7.33 0.83
C ILE A 32 5.48 -7.68 -0.65
N LEU A 33 6.68 -7.62 -1.24
CA LEU A 33 6.89 -7.97 -2.63
C LEU A 33 7.20 -9.46 -2.76
N LYS A 34 6.90 -10.03 -3.93
CA LYS A 34 7.22 -11.43 -4.28
C LYS A 34 8.72 -11.74 -4.25
N SER A 35 9.55 -10.70 -4.37
CA SER A 35 11.00 -10.80 -4.19
C SER A 35 11.42 -11.05 -2.75
N GLY A 36 10.50 -10.97 -1.79
CA GLY A 36 10.77 -11.01 -0.35
C GLY A 36 11.12 -9.65 0.25
N LYS A 37 11.27 -8.60 -0.57
CA LYS A 37 11.47 -7.23 -0.08
C LYS A 37 10.19 -6.72 0.58
N ILE A 38 10.32 -6.11 1.74
CA ILE A 38 9.21 -5.49 2.47
C ILE A 38 9.42 -3.97 2.46
N LEU A 39 8.43 -3.26 1.93
CA LEU A 39 8.39 -1.80 1.92
C LEU A 39 7.53 -1.35 3.09
N HIS A 40 8.11 -0.57 3.98
CA HIS A 40 7.45 -0.11 5.19
C HIS A 40 6.91 1.30 5.03
N GLN A 41 5.98 1.67 5.92
CA GLN A 41 5.44 3.04 6.04
C GLN A 41 4.86 3.65 4.76
N HIS A 42 4.38 2.81 3.83
CA HIS A 42 3.74 3.27 2.61
C HIS A 42 2.32 3.75 2.88
N LYS A 43 1.87 4.76 2.13
CA LYS A 43 0.52 5.32 2.29
C LYS A 43 -0.41 4.73 1.24
N VAL A 44 -1.57 4.25 1.66
CA VAL A 44 -2.68 3.91 0.76
C VAL A 44 -3.82 4.90 0.96
N LEU A 45 -4.19 5.62 -0.07
CA LEU A 45 -5.32 6.57 -0.08
C LEU A 45 -6.61 5.82 -0.42
N ASN A 46 -7.68 6.09 0.34
CA ASN A 46 -9.01 5.49 0.17
C ASN A 46 -9.00 3.96 0.04
N SER A 47 -8.04 3.27 0.65
CA SER A 47 -7.85 1.81 0.50
C SER A 47 -7.56 1.33 -0.94
N GLU A 48 -7.32 2.24 -1.89
CA GLU A 48 -7.22 1.93 -3.33
C GLU A 48 -5.90 2.35 -3.98
N LEU A 49 -5.32 3.47 -3.55
CA LEU A 49 -4.17 4.07 -4.24
C LEU A 49 -2.94 4.02 -3.33
N LEU A 50 -2.00 3.14 -3.67
CA LEU A 50 -0.70 3.08 -3.02
C LEU A 50 0.19 4.21 -3.52
N MET A 51 0.71 5.04 -2.62
CA MET A 51 1.72 6.04 -2.94
C MET A 51 3.09 5.40 -2.96
N LEU A 52 3.82 5.61 -4.06
CA LEU A 52 5.19 5.16 -4.26
C LEU A 52 6.16 6.33 -4.12
N GLU A 53 7.35 6.07 -3.60
CA GLU A 53 8.42 7.07 -3.59
C GLU A 53 9.04 7.25 -4.99
N GLU A 54 9.78 8.35 -5.19
CA GLU A 54 10.29 8.77 -6.50
C GLU A 54 11.21 7.73 -7.18
N ASN A 55 11.84 6.84 -6.41
CA ASN A 55 12.75 5.80 -6.91
C ASN A 55 12.15 4.38 -6.87
N GLU A 56 10.87 4.24 -6.50
CA GLU A 56 10.23 2.93 -6.40
C GLU A 56 9.41 2.60 -7.66
N ILE A 57 9.99 1.73 -8.48
CA ILE A 57 9.32 1.17 -9.65
C ILE A 57 8.83 -0.22 -9.27
N ILE A 58 7.63 -0.29 -8.69
CA ILE A 58 6.92 -1.53 -8.40
C ILE A 58 5.60 -1.55 -9.12
N THR A 59 5.18 -2.73 -9.60
CA THR A 59 3.85 -2.93 -10.18
C THR A 59 2.98 -3.76 -9.25
N VAL A 60 1.67 -3.73 -9.44
CA VAL A 60 0.72 -4.54 -8.66
C VAL A 60 1.05 -6.03 -8.75
N LYS A 61 1.68 -6.47 -9.84
CA LYS A 61 2.08 -7.87 -10.05
C LYS A 61 3.25 -8.29 -9.17
N ASP A 62 4.09 -7.35 -8.77
CA ASP A 62 5.23 -7.58 -7.87
C ASP A 62 4.80 -7.67 -6.40
N ILE A 63 3.61 -7.16 -6.08
CA ILE A 63 3.05 -7.22 -4.74
C ILE A 63 2.59 -8.64 -4.44
N ASP A 64 3.12 -9.20 -3.37
CA ASP A 64 2.68 -10.48 -2.81
C ASP A 64 1.53 -10.25 -1.82
N LYS A 65 1.74 -9.32 -0.89
CA LYS A 65 0.78 -9.05 0.18
C LYS A 65 0.84 -7.60 0.67
N ILE A 66 -0.29 -7.08 1.13
CA ILE A 66 -0.36 -5.77 1.80
C ILE A 66 -1.01 -5.96 3.15
N GLU A 67 -0.41 -5.36 4.17
CA GLU A 67 -0.90 -5.41 5.54
C GLU A 67 -0.77 -4.03 6.19
N LEU A 68 -1.69 -3.70 7.09
CA LEU A 68 -1.56 -2.48 7.90
C LEU A 68 -0.25 -2.48 8.68
N GLU A 69 0.44 -1.35 8.63
CA GLU A 69 1.63 -1.14 9.44
C GLU A 69 1.19 -0.89 10.88
N LYS A 70 1.31 -1.91 11.73
CA LYS A 70 1.04 -1.77 13.17
C LYS A 70 2.25 -1.11 13.81
N LYS A 71 2.09 0.13 14.31
CA LYS A 71 3.03 0.68 15.29
C LYS A 71 2.93 -0.19 16.55
N LYS A 72 4.02 -0.90 16.85
CA LYS A 72 4.17 -1.62 18.12
C LYS A 72 4.58 -0.65 19.21
#